data_AF-A0A8T1VUU7-F1
#
_entry.id   AF-A0A8T1VUU7-F1
#
_cell.length_a   1.000
_cell.length_b   1.000
_cell.length_c   1.000
_cell.angle_alpha   90.00
_cell.angle_beta   90.00
_cell.angle_gamma   90.00
#
_symmetry.space_group_name_H-M   'P 1'
#
loop_
_entity.id
_entity.type
_entity.pdbx_description
1 polymer ?
#
loop_
_entity_poly.entity_id
_entity_poly.type
_entity_poly.pdbx_seq_one_letter_code
_entity_poly.pdbx_strand_id
1 'polypeptide(L)'
;MARATHVWRFSALLLLLGGRSARAAECTTLTENVLTSSGCPSDCNDYPCVLYSPSQNDSCVELGASGPCYSESAFTLPGTSTECNVTYQCLDSLLWDGNQWLLALEANAATASKTMAYVTKITSLTYSSSTLSVQLQGSPSESTDKNNVKDISLDQTFFDTPSGVVSLFLLDVNLRNAISSVSLATGYKTLYLTNANLNAVPAQFANFTAVTKLDLSFNYISDLPDNTSAVWTGLSTVTDLNLAENNLTDFSVVLSNLQTLNLTGNSYTTIPDNVFTMAKSGALKYLYMSSCNLTNLQLSASQVSLLENLATFEADVAITDCGDGYAASTLTNANVQVCTVSTSSGEGSSHTLAIVLGVCCGVLVLAIVAFIWYRKKNGGQFSTKGGSTIFGTDIGSSLTGGDTTFGSSIWDDPDLLAARIEHRDVEAIKLLSRGGFGEVWLGLYMNENVAIKRLLNDKKSMQDALAFATEIKVMARRDRVHGLR
;
A
#
# COMPACT_ATOMS: atom_id res chain seq x y z
N MET A 1 39.96 -16.49 81.14
CA MET A 1 39.45 -15.12 81.41
C MET A 1 39.78 -14.29 80.18
N ALA A 2 38.87 -14.18 79.19
CA ALA A 2 37.74 -13.23 79.08
C ALA A 2 38.23 -11.84 78.58
N ARG A 3 38.00 -11.52 77.29
CA ARG A 3 36.86 -10.74 76.69
C ARG A 3 37.16 -9.21 76.65
N ALA A 4 37.24 -8.60 75.45
CA ALA A 4 36.19 -7.80 74.77
C ALA A 4 36.34 -6.28 75.09
N THR A 5 36.12 -5.24 74.27
CA THR A 5 35.49 -5.00 72.94
C THR A 5 35.52 -3.49 72.58
N HIS A 6 35.48 -3.15 71.27
CA HIS A 6 34.86 -1.96 70.58
C HIS A 6 35.36 -0.51 70.87
N VAL A 7 35.33 0.52 69.99
CA VAL A 7 34.98 0.77 68.55
C VAL A 7 35.44 2.20 68.14
N TRP A 8 36.11 2.26 66.99
CA TRP A 8 36.23 3.21 65.86
C TRP A 8 35.82 4.72 65.81
N ARG A 9 36.69 5.44 65.06
CA ARG A 9 36.52 6.53 64.05
C ARG A 9 36.63 8.01 64.47
N PHE A 10 37.63 8.70 63.89
CA PHE A 10 37.77 10.16 63.84
C PHE A 10 37.55 10.66 62.41
N SER A 11 36.84 11.78 62.31
CA SER A 11 36.30 12.44 61.12
C SER A 11 37.35 13.19 60.29
N ALA A 12 37.19 13.16 58.96
CA ALA A 12 37.88 14.04 58.02
C ALA A 12 36.91 15.09 57.46
N LEU A 13 37.38 16.33 57.47
CA LEU A 13 36.74 17.56 57.02
C LEU A 13 36.77 17.62 55.48
N LEU A 14 35.62 17.64 54.81
CA LEU A 14 35.51 17.94 53.37
C LEU A 14 34.75 19.25 53.17
N LEU A 15 35.37 20.18 52.46
CA LEU A 15 34.82 21.48 52.09
C LEU A 15 33.52 21.34 51.27
N LEU A 16 32.43 21.93 51.77
CA LEU A 16 31.21 22.21 51.04
C LEU A 16 31.45 23.38 50.08
N LEU A 17 31.78 23.09 48.81
CA LEU A 17 31.48 24.00 47.71
C LEU A 17 30.02 23.78 47.32
N GLY A 18 29.15 24.67 47.79
CA GLY A 18 27.75 24.72 47.39
C GLY A 18 27.60 25.13 45.93
N GLY A 19 27.56 24.16 45.03
CA GLY A 19 26.88 24.32 43.76
C GLY A 19 25.39 24.39 44.04
N ARG A 20 24.79 25.57 43.92
CA ARG A 20 23.33 25.66 43.77
C ARG A 20 23.00 24.95 42.46
N SER A 21 22.48 23.73 42.53
CA SER A 21 21.74 23.14 41.42
C SER A 21 20.64 24.15 41.07
N ALA A 22 20.78 24.79 39.92
CA ALA A 22 19.72 25.65 39.40
C ALA A 22 18.50 24.75 39.23
N ARG A 23 17.36 25.14 39.80
CA ARG A 23 16.13 24.38 39.57
C ARG A 23 15.78 24.51 38.09
N ALA A 24 15.58 23.38 37.41
CA ALA A 24 15.08 23.36 36.04
C ALA A 24 13.79 24.19 35.93
N ALA A 25 13.71 24.99 34.88
CA ALA A 25 12.54 25.84 34.62
C ALA A 25 11.46 25.05 33.87
N GLU A 26 10.21 25.53 33.93
CA GLU A 26 9.16 25.01 33.05
C GLU A 26 9.41 25.41 31.59
N CYS A 27 9.12 24.48 30.69
CA CYS A 27 9.54 24.50 29.27
C CYS A 27 8.61 25.35 28.40
N THR A 28 8.40 26.59 28.82
CA THR A 28 7.52 27.56 28.16
C THR A 28 7.95 27.90 26.73
N THR A 29 9.18 27.58 26.34
CA THR A 29 9.71 27.76 24.99
C THR A 29 9.31 26.66 24.01
N LEU A 30 8.94 25.46 24.49
CA LEU A 30 8.50 24.37 23.64
C LEU A 30 7.02 24.59 23.32
N THR A 31 6.70 24.98 22.08
CA THR A 31 5.32 25.27 21.64
C THR A 31 4.67 24.11 20.90
N GLU A 32 5.43 23.09 20.51
CA GLU A 32 5.00 21.97 19.68
C GLU A 32 5.43 20.63 20.30
N ASN A 33 4.72 19.55 19.99
CA ASN A 33 5.16 18.20 20.31
C ASN A 33 6.16 17.76 19.24
N VAL A 34 7.43 17.66 19.64
CA VAL A 34 8.55 17.54 18.71
C VAL A 34 9.12 16.13 18.73
N LEU A 35 9.13 15.45 17.58
CA LEU A 35 9.96 14.29 17.34
C LEU A 35 11.36 14.73 16.89
N THR A 36 12.39 14.27 17.58
CA THR A 36 13.78 14.58 17.26
C THR A 36 14.74 13.44 17.63
N SER A 37 15.90 13.38 16.96
CA SER A 37 17.06 12.58 17.39
C SER A 37 18.09 13.40 18.17
N SER A 38 17.92 14.73 18.20
CA SER A 38 18.85 15.63 18.86
C SER A 38 18.37 15.99 20.26
N GLY A 39 19.28 15.98 21.23
CA GLY A 39 18.95 16.32 22.62
C GLY A 39 17.79 15.46 23.14
N CYS A 40 17.91 14.15 22.99
CA CYS A 40 17.04 13.21 23.70
C CYS A 40 17.64 12.88 25.08
N PRO A 41 16.79 12.59 26.08
CA PRO A 41 17.25 12.13 27.39
C PRO A 41 18.15 10.89 27.27
N SER A 42 19.13 10.77 28.18
CA SER A 42 20.12 9.68 28.17
C SER A 42 19.49 8.29 28.19
N ASP A 43 18.33 8.17 28.80
CA ASP A 43 17.61 6.90 28.97
C ASP A 43 16.98 6.42 27.65
N CYS A 44 16.95 7.28 26.62
CA CYS A 44 16.52 6.90 25.29
C CYS A 44 17.57 6.08 24.52
N ASN A 45 18.77 5.82 25.06
CA ASN A 45 19.78 4.93 24.46
C ASN A 45 20.05 5.21 22.97
N ASP A 46 20.24 6.50 22.62
CA ASP A 46 20.44 6.99 21.24
C ASP A 46 19.24 6.85 20.28
N TYR A 47 18.10 6.36 20.75
CA TYR A 47 16.86 6.37 19.97
C TYR A 47 16.24 7.78 19.92
N PRO A 48 15.53 8.12 18.82
CA PRO A 48 14.71 9.33 18.76
C PRO A 48 13.70 9.39 19.90
N CYS A 49 13.28 10.60 20.23
CA CYS A 49 12.32 10.87 21.28
C CYS A 49 11.28 11.89 20.84
N VAL A 50 10.10 11.79 21.43
CA VAL A 50 9.06 12.82 21.36
C VAL A 50 9.15 13.67 22.61
N LEU A 51 9.33 14.98 22.44
CA LEU A 51 9.28 15.99 23.48
C LEU A 51 7.91 16.65 23.46
N TYR A 52 7.15 16.54 24.55
CA TYR A 52 5.78 17.07 24.63
C TYR A 52 5.77 18.50 25.17
N SER A 53 5.10 19.39 24.45
CA SER A 53 4.93 20.79 24.85
C SER A 53 3.92 20.92 25.99
N PRO A 54 4.27 21.62 27.08
CA PRO A 54 3.30 21.97 28.13
C PRO A 54 2.20 22.94 27.66
N SER A 55 2.38 23.60 26.50
CA SER A 55 1.44 24.57 25.95
C SER A 55 0.35 23.95 25.06
N GLN A 56 0.46 22.66 24.73
CA GLN A 56 -0.53 21.94 23.92
C GLN A 56 -1.66 21.40 24.79
N ASN A 57 -2.89 21.46 24.27
CA ASN A 57 -4.12 21.12 25.01
C ASN A 57 -4.22 19.62 25.37
N ASP A 58 -3.46 18.77 24.67
CA ASP A 58 -3.36 17.34 24.90
C ASP A 58 -1.94 17.00 25.34
N SER A 59 -1.67 17.01 26.65
CA SER A 59 -0.39 16.61 27.21
C SER A 59 -0.27 15.09 27.31
N CYS A 60 0.94 14.54 27.20
CA CYS A 60 1.24 13.13 27.46
C CYS A 60 0.64 12.72 28.83
N VAL A 61 -0.34 11.82 28.83
CA VAL A 61 -0.95 11.29 30.05
C VAL A 61 -0.21 9.99 30.40
N GLU A 62 0.32 9.88 31.62
CA GLU A 62 0.90 8.63 32.15
C GLU A 62 -0.16 7.52 32.11
N LEU A 63 -0.13 6.69 31.06
CA LEU A 63 -1.05 5.58 30.91
C LEU A 63 -0.29 4.31 30.56
N GLY A 64 0.31 3.72 31.59
CA GLY A 64 0.39 2.28 31.92
C GLY A 64 0.70 1.20 30.87
N ALA A 65 0.93 1.49 29.59
CA ALA A 65 1.20 0.46 28.57
C ALA A 65 1.95 0.94 27.32
N SER A 66 2.15 2.25 27.10
CA SER A 66 2.94 2.80 25.98
C SER A 66 4.13 3.63 26.47
N GLY A 67 5.03 3.00 27.23
CA GLY A 67 6.18 3.67 27.88
C GLY A 67 5.75 4.71 28.94
N PRO A 68 6.55 4.96 30.00
CA PRO A 68 6.21 6.05 30.92
C PRO A 68 6.33 7.38 30.18
N CYS A 69 5.33 8.25 30.30
CA CYS A 69 5.57 9.69 30.20
C CYS A 69 6.50 10.00 31.38
N TYR A 70 7.80 10.18 31.15
CA TYR A 70 8.71 10.47 32.25
C TYR A 70 8.61 11.95 32.61
N SER A 71 8.41 12.22 33.90
CA SER A 71 8.56 13.54 34.52
C SER A 71 9.84 13.55 35.37
N GLU A 72 10.96 13.12 34.79
CA GLU A 72 12.26 13.15 35.48
C GLU A 72 12.91 14.54 35.33
N SER A 73 13.50 15.01 36.42
CA SER A 73 13.87 16.40 36.63
C SER A 73 15.21 16.76 35.97
N ALA A 74 15.16 17.70 35.02
CA ALA A 74 16.27 18.40 34.36
C ALA A 74 16.87 17.70 33.14
N PHE A 75 16.44 18.15 31.96
CA PHE A 75 17.14 17.90 30.69
C PHE A 75 17.26 19.21 29.88
N THR A 76 18.33 19.39 29.12
CA THR A 76 18.55 20.62 28.33
C THR A 76 17.87 20.51 26.97
N LEU A 77 16.85 21.34 26.71
CA LEU A 77 16.14 21.31 25.43
C LEU A 77 17.09 21.47 24.23
N PRO A 78 16.85 20.78 23.09
CA PRO A 78 17.65 20.95 21.88
C PRO A 78 17.71 22.43 21.46
N GLY A 79 18.93 22.94 21.27
CA GLY A 79 19.14 24.34 20.87
C GLY A 79 19.02 25.37 22.00
N THR A 80 18.85 24.96 23.26
CA THR A 80 18.90 25.86 24.42
C THR A 80 20.06 25.51 25.36
N SER A 81 20.38 26.41 26.29
CA SER A 81 21.31 26.15 27.40
C SER A 81 20.59 26.02 28.74
N THR A 82 19.27 25.82 28.71
CA THR A 82 18.40 25.90 29.89
C THR A 82 17.94 24.50 30.27
N GLU A 83 18.21 24.09 31.51
CA GLU A 83 17.64 22.87 32.06
C GLU A 83 16.13 23.03 32.26
N CYS A 84 15.41 22.01 31.82
CA CYS A 84 13.99 22.07 31.54
C CYS A 84 13.32 20.79 32.05
N ASN A 85 12.13 20.92 32.65
CA ASN A 85 11.28 19.79 33.01
C ASN A 85 10.26 19.55 31.89
N VAL A 86 10.53 18.59 31.01
CA VAL A 86 9.73 18.28 29.81
C VAL A 86 9.21 16.87 29.94
N THR A 87 7.95 16.65 29.59
CA THR A 87 7.45 15.28 29.42
C THR A 87 7.93 14.73 28.08
N TYR A 88 8.51 13.54 28.07
CA TYR A 88 9.01 12.93 26.85
C TYR A 88 8.63 11.44 26.75
N GLN A 89 8.74 10.92 25.54
CA GLN A 89 8.66 9.50 25.24
C GLN A 89 9.85 9.12 24.37
N CYS A 90 10.66 8.17 24.84
CA CYS A 90 11.66 7.53 23.99
C CYS A 90 10.94 6.60 23.01
N LEU A 91 11.31 6.66 21.75
CA LEU A 91 10.74 5.78 20.73
C LEU A 91 11.62 4.53 20.65
N ASP A 92 11.10 3.42 21.15
CA ASP A 92 11.80 2.14 21.08
C ASP A 92 11.76 1.53 19.66
N SER A 93 12.14 0.27 19.55
CA SER A 93 12.12 -0.51 18.31
C SER A 93 10.76 -0.60 17.61
N LEU A 94 9.64 -0.17 18.22
CA LEU A 94 8.31 -0.20 17.58
C LEU A 94 8.21 0.68 16.32
N LEU A 95 9.08 1.69 16.17
CA LEU A 95 9.16 2.50 14.94
C LEU A 95 10.19 1.98 13.93
N TRP A 96 11.03 1.02 14.31
CA TRP A 96 12.10 0.47 13.47
C TRP A 96 11.88 -1.03 13.24
N ASP A 97 11.25 -1.38 12.13
CA ASP A 97 11.09 -2.78 11.72
C ASP A 97 12.29 -3.26 10.89
N GLY A 98 13.46 -3.35 11.53
CA GLY A 98 14.68 -3.94 10.99
C GLY A 98 15.38 -3.17 9.85
N ASN A 99 14.64 -2.46 8.99
CA ASN A 99 15.08 -1.66 7.85
C ASN A 99 14.12 -0.52 7.48
N GLN A 100 12.98 -0.39 8.18
CA GLN A 100 11.91 0.55 7.88
C GLN A 100 11.63 1.45 9.08
N TRP A 101 11.50 2.76 8.83
CA TRP A 101 10.94 3.68 9.82
C TRP A 101 9.45 3.82 9.59
N LEU A 102 8.63 3.48 10.59
CA LEU A 102 7.19 3.70 10.57
C LEU A 102 6.82 4.67 11.69
N LEU A 103 6.27 5.83 11.34
CA LEU A 103 5.69 6.75 12.32
C LEU A 103 4.18 6.90 12.05
N ALA A 104 3.36 6.30 12.91
CA ALA A 104 1.94 6.58 12.96
C ALA A 104 1.69 7.75 13.93
N LEU A 105 1.11 8.84 13.42
CA LEU A 105 0.83 10.05 14.20
C LEU A 105 -0.43 9.92 15.08
N GLU A 106 -1.24 8.89 14.87
CA GLU A 106 -2.43 8.58 15.66
C GLU A 106 -2.20 7.40 16.62
N ALA A 107 -2.71 7.54 17.84
CA ALA A 107 -2.64 6.48 18.84
C ALA A 107 -3.53 5.29 18.44
N ASN A 108 -3.00 4.08 18.60
CA ASN A 108 -3.63 2.81 18.22
C ASN A 108 -4.94 2.53 19.00
N ALA A 109 -6.13 2.65 18.40
CA ALA A 109 -7.47 2.62 19.06
C ALA A 109 -7.78 1.43 20.00
N ALA A 110 -6.98 0.37 20.00
CA ALA A 110 -7.28 -0.90 20.66
C ALA A 110 -6.84 -1.01 22.13
N THR A 111 -6.09 -0.06 22.69
CA THR A 111 -5.66 -0.11 24.10
C THR A 111 -6.25 1.03 24.91
N ALA A 112 -6.89 0.70 26.04
CA ALA A 112 -7.51 1.64 26.97
C ALA A 112 -6.52 2.58 27.72
N SER A 113 -5.25 2.57 27.31
CA SER A 113 -4.13 3.25 27.96
C SER A 113 -3.27 3.89 26.86
N LYS A 114 -3.38 5.21 26.66
CA LYS A 114 -2.71 5.93 25.56
C LYS A 114 -2.19 7.30 25.98
N THR A 115 -0.98 7.61 25.51
CA THR A 115 -0.51 8.97 25.30
C THR A 115 -1.46 9.72 24.35
N MET A 116 -2.04 10.83 24.78
CA MET A 116 -3.04 11.59 24.00
C MET A 116 -2.46 12.65 23.06
N ALA A 117 -1.15 12.89 23.13
CA ALA A 117 -0.49 13.99 22.43
C ALA A 117 0.07 13.51 21.08
N TYR A 118 -0.43 14.04 19.97
CA TYR A 118 0.11 13.75 18.63
C TYR A 118 1.36 14.61 18.37
N VAL A 119 2.29 14.08 17.57
CA VAL A 119 3.49 14.81 17.12
C VAL A 119 3.06 15.89 16.14
N THR A 120 3.42 17.15 16.44
CA THR A 120 3.11 18.30 15.56
C THR A 120 4.32 18.77 14.77
N LYS A 121 5.53 18.31 15.11
CA LYS A 121 6.77 18.67 14.41
C LYS A 121 7.81 17.56 14.42
N ILE A 122 8.50 17.38 13.30
CA ILE A 122 9.68 16.52 13.18
C ILE A 122 10.87 17.39 12.77
N THR A 123 11.95 17.32 13.54
CA THR A 123 13.16 18.13 13.30
C THR A 123 14.40 17.48 13.88
N SER A 124 15.56 17.76 13.29
CA SER A 124 16.85 17.18 13.67
C SER A 124 16.78 15.66 13.80
N LEU A 125 16.17 15.02 12.80
CA LEU A 125 16.05 13.57 12.74
C LEU A 125 17.34 12.98 12.14
N THR A 126 17.83 11.89 12.74
CA THR A 126 19.00 11.16 12.26
C THR A 126 18.59 9.74 11.87
N TYR A 127 18.83 9.39 10.62
CA TYR A 127 18.56 8.05 10.10
C TYR A 127 19.75 7.10 10.31
N SER A 128 19.45 5.80 10.49
CA SER A 128 20.47 4.75 10.38
C SER A 128 20.97 4.66 8.94
N SER A 129 22.26 4.41 8.74
CA SER A 129 22.81 4.16 7.39
C SER A 129 22.25 2.91 6.70
N SER A 130 21.61 2.01 7.46
CA SER A 130 20.94 0.81 6.94
C SER A 130 19.47 1.03 6.55
N THR A 131 18.93 2.24 6.71
CA THR A 131 17.54 2.53 6.35
C THR A 131 17.29 2.35 4.85
N LEU A 132 16.27 1.57 4.52
CA LEU A 132 15.82 1.31 3.14
C LEU A 132 14.47 1.94 2.82
N SER A 133 13.65 2.19 3.85
CA SER A 133 12.31 2.74 3.72
C SER A 133 11.98 3.72 4.84
N VAL A 134 11.25 4.77 4.52
CA VAL A 134 10.72 5.74 5.49
C VAL A 134 9.21 5.91 5.24
N GLN A 135 8.41 5.76 6.29
CA GLN A 135 6.97 5.93 6.27
C GLN A 135 6.51 6.86 7.39
N LEU A 136 5.72 7.85 7.00
CA LEU A 136 5.00 8.74 7.90
C LEU A 136 3.51 8.68 7.55
N GLN A 137 2.69 8.37 8.54
CA GLN A 137 1.25 8.20 8.35
C GLN A 137 0.46 8.98 9.39
N GLY A 138 -0.46 9.82 8.91
CA GLY A 138 -1.33 10.65 9.75
C GLY A 138 -2.44 9.91 10.49
N SER A 139 -2.82 8.72 10.01
CA SER A 139 -3.94 7.91 10.48
C SER A 139 -3.47 6.47 10.70
N PRO A 140 -4.04 5.67 11.63
CA PRO A 140 -3.60 4.29 11.87
C PRO A 140 -3.94 3.35 10.72
N SER A 141 -4.82 3.78 9.81
CA SER A 141 -5.15 3.13 8.55
C SER A 141 -5.20 4.17 7.45
N GLU A 142 -4.90 3.79 6.21
CA GLU A 142 -5.07 4.68 5.05
C GLU A 142 -6.51 5.23 5.04
N SER A 143 -6.65 6.55 5.06
CA SER A 143 -7.95 7.19 5.03
C SER A 143 -8.37 7.44 3.59
N THR A 144 -9.61 7.09 3.25
CA THR A 144 -10.25 7.52 1.99
C THR A 144 -10.89 8.91 2.13
N ASP A 145 -10.88 9.50 3.33
CA ASP A 145 -11.37 10.85 3.57
C ASP A 145 -10.24 11.87 3.39
N LYS A 146 -10.32 12.66 2.32
CA LYS A 146 -9.35 13.71 1.99
C LYS A 146 -9.28 14.85 3.02
N ASN A 147 -10.21 14.87 3.97
CA ASN A 147 -10.20 15.82 5.10
C ASN A 147 -9.45 15.27 6.33
N ASN A 148 -9.17 13.97 6.38
CA ASN A 148 -8.41 13.36 7.47
C ASN A 148 -6.90 13.45 7.20
N VAL A 149 -6.39 14.67 7.22
CA VAL A 149 -4.97 14.97 7.01
C VAL A 149 -4.40 15.59 8.28
N LYS A 150 -3.22 15.14 8.71
CA LYS A 150 -2.53 15.71 9.88
C LYS A 150 -1.59 16.82 9.47
N ASP A 151 -1.75 17.96 10.13
CA ASP A 151 -0.78 19.05 10.05
C ASP A 151 0.46 18.69 10.87
N ILE A 152 1.60 18.62 10.20
CA ILE A 152 2.89 18.36 10.83
C ILE A 152 3.97 19.24 10.20
N SER A 153 4.74 19.92 11.04
CA SER A 153 5.91 20.68 10.60
C SER A 153 7.06 19.72 10.30
N LEU A 154 7.46 19.60 9.04
CA LEU A 154 8.62 18.83 8.60
C LEU A 154 9.71 19.80 8.11
N ASP A 155 10.93 19.62 8.60
CA ASP A 155 12.09 20.37 8.10
C ASP A 155 12.95 19.52 7.14
N GLN A 156 14.05 20.10 6.65
CA GLN A 156 14.97 19.42 5.73
C GLN A 156 15.53 18.12 6.30
N THR A 157 15.73 18.00 7.61
CA THR A 157 16.37 16.82 8.21
C THR A 157 15.52 15.56 8.06
N PHE A 158 14.20 15.70 7.98
CA PHE A 158 13.30 14.59 7.64
C PHE A 158 13.49 14.11 6.18
N PHE A 159 13.87 14.99 5.27
CA PHE A 159 14.08 14.64 3.86
C PHE A 159 15.54 14.28 3.53
N ASP A 160 16.46 14.48 4.47
CA ASP A 160 17.88 14.09 4.40
C ASP A 160 18.06 12.57 4.62
N THR A 161 17.27 11.77 3.91
CA THR A 161 17.33 10.32 3.99
C THR A 161 18.66 9.80 3.43
N PRO A 162 19.25 8.73 4.01
CA PRO A 162 20.47 8.10 3.48
C PRO A 162 20.31 7.68 2.02
N SER A 163 21.41 7.66 1.26
CA SER A 163 21.38 7.28 -0.16
C SER A 163 20.92 5.84 -0.42
N GLY A 164 20.88 4.99 0.61
CA GLY A 164 20.35 3.64 0.55
C GLY A 164 18.82 3.56 0.63
N VAL A 165 18.12 4.66 0.95
CA VAL A 165 16.66 4.68 1.01
C VAL A 165 16.07 4.58 -0.39
N VAL A 166 15.23 3.57 -0.57
CA VAL A 166 14.59 3.23 -1.84
C VAL A 166 13.12 3.64 -1.85
N SER A 167 12.49 3.70 -0.67
CA SER A 167 11.05 3.96 -0.55
C SER A 167 10.75 5.08 0.43
N LEU A 168 9.87 6.00 0.03
CA LEU A 168 9.32 7.06 0.88
C LEU A 168 7.79 7.06 0.78
N PHE A 169 7.13 6.92 1.93
CA PHE A 169 5.68 6.87 2.05
C PHE A 169 5.20 7.98 2.99
N LEU A 170 4.55 9.00 2.46
CA LEU A 170 3.94 10.09 3.23
C LEU A 170 2.44 10.06 2.98
N LEU A 171 1.70 9.62 3.99
CA LEU A 171 0.29 9.24 3.89
C LEU A 171 -0.52 10.06 4.89
N ASP A 172 -1.62 10.67 4.46
CA ASP A 172 -2.55 11.42 5.33
C ASP A 172 -1.88 12.57 6.10
N VAL A 173 -0.86 13.22 5.51
CA VAL A 173 -0.09 14.32 6.12
C VAL A 173 -0.05 15.56 5.24
N ASN A 174 -0.15 16.75 5.83
CA ASN A 174 -0.21 17.98 5.05
C ASN A 174 1.20 18.37 4.53
N LEU A 175 1.46 18.15 3.24
CA LEU A 175 2.73 18.49 2.60
C LEU A 175 2.69 19.76 1.74
N ARG A 176 1.54 20.43 1.66
CA ARG A 176 1.27 21.53 0.72
C ARG A 176 2.41 22.57 0.68
N ASN A 177 2.88 22.98 1.85
CA ASN A 177 3.96 23.96 1.96
C ASN A 177 5.33 23.30 2.20
N ALA A 178 5.36 22.18 2.92
CA ALA A 178 6.60 21.51 3.32
C ALA A 178 7.43 21.08 2.10
N ILE A 179 6.80 20.36 1.15
CA ILE A 179 7.51 19.76 0.00
C ILE A 179 8.20 20.80 -0.89
N SER A 180 7.61 21.99 -1.01
CA SER A 180 8.12 23.08 -1.86
C SER A 180 9.37 23.75 -1.29
N SER A 181 9.61 23.61 0.02
CA SER A 181 10.68 24.27 0.77
C SER A 181 11.89 23.38 1.06
N VAL A 182 11.82 22.11 0.66
CA VAL A 182 12.84 21.10 0.96
C VAL A 182 13.46 20.52 -0.31
N SER A 183 14.62 19.92 -0.15
CA SER A 183 15.25 19.07 -1.16
C SER A 183 14.93 17.61 -0.83
N LEU A 184 14.53 16.85 -1.85
CA LEU A 184 14.27 15.41 -1.73
C LEU A 184 15.50 14.62 -2.22
N ALA A 185 15.78 13.49 -1.59
CA ALA A 185 16.77 12.57 -2.13
C ALA A 185 16.32 12.03 -3.50
N THR A 186 17.27 11.78 -4.39
CA THR A 186 16.96 11.49 -5.81
C THR A 186 16.88 10.01 -6.15
N GLY A 187 17.29 9.15 -5.21
CA GLY A 187 17.44 7.70 -5.39
C GLY A 187 16.19 6.86 -5.11
N TYR A 188 15.06 7.48 -4.77
CA TYR A 188 13.82 6.74 -4.50
C TYR A 188 13.37 5.97 -5.75
N LYS A 189 12.94 4.71 -5.56
CA LYS A 189 12.23 3.91 -6.56
C LYS A 189 10.72 3.93 -6.35
N THR A 190 10.30 4.00 -5.10
CA THR A 190 8.88 4.06 -4.71
C THR A 190 8.64 5.33 -3.91
N LEU A 191 7.74 6.19 -4.40
CA LEU A 191 7.37 7.43 -3.72
C LEU A 191 5.86 7.55 -3.67
N TYR A 192 5.29 7.46 -2.47
CA TYR A 192 3.86 7.67 -2.26
C TYR A 192 3.67 8.94 -1.43
N LEU A 193 2.95 9.91 -2.00
CA LEU A 193 2.48 11.12 -1.33
C LEU A 193 0.95 11.11 -1.36
N THR A 194 0.35 10.13 -0.70
CA THR A 194 -1.10 9.88 -0.73
C THR A 194 -1.81 10.76 0.29
N ASN A 195 -2.93 11.37 -0.11
CA ASN A 195 -3.71 12.26 0.76
C ASN A 195 -2.84 13.33 1.44
N ALA A 196 -1.94 13.93 0.66
CA ALA A 196 -0.86 14.78 1.14
C ALA A 196 -1.15 16.30 1.04
N ASN A 197 -2.41 16.64 0.76
CA ASN A 197 -2.89 18.02 0.53
C ASN A 197 -2.15 18.78 -0.60
N LEU A 198 -1.55 18.06 -1.56
CA LEU A 198 -0.86 18.66 -2.70
C LEU A 198 -1.87 19.25 -3.69
N ASN A 199 -1.59 20.43 -4.23
CA ASN A 199 -2.39 21.08 -5.27
C ASN A 199 -1.74 21.07 -6.66
N ALA A 200 -0.48 20.66 -6.74
CA ALA A 200 0.30 20.54 -7.96
C ALA A 200 1.38 19.46 -7.78
N VAL A 201 1.91 18.94 -8.88
CA VAL A 201 3.09 18.07 -8.86
C VAL A 201 4.32 18.87 -8.40
N PRO A 202 5.05 18.46 -7.34
CA PRO A 202 6.20 19.20 -6.84
C PRO A 202 7.33 19.36 -7.87
N ALA A 203 7.89 20.57 -7.99
CA ALA A 203 9.02 20.84 -8.89
C ALA A 203 10.29 20.05 -8.53
N GLN A 204 10.42 19.65 -7.26
CA GLN A 204 11.48 18.81 -6.72
C GLN A 204 11.64 17.49 -7.49
N PHE A 205 10.57 16.99 -8.11
CA PHE A 205 10.57 15.74 -8.86
C PHE A 205 11.46 15.79 -10.10
N ALA A 206 11.83 16.99 -10.58
CA ALA A 206 12.77 17.17 -11.69
C ALA A 206 14.15 16.55 -11.46
N ASN A 207 14.54 16.34 -10.19
CA ASN A 207 15.85 15.81 -9.83
C ASN A 207 15.87 14.29 -9.62
N PHE A 208 14.71 13.62 -9.69
CA PHE A 208 14.64 12.17 -9.51
C PHE A 208 15.33 11.42 -10.64
N THR A 209 15.94 10.29 -10.30
CA THR A 209 16.69 9.48 -11.28
C THR A 209 16.27 8.02 -11.34
N ALA A 210 15.40 7.58 -10.40
CA ALA A 210 15.13 6.16 -10.21
C ALA A 210 13.66 5.81 -9.92
N VAL A 211 12.74 6.78 -9.86
CA VAL A 211 11.35 6.53 -9.46
C VAL A 211 10.65 5.68 -10.51
N THR A 212 10.19 4.49 -10.11
CA THR A 212 9.41 3.58 -10.96
C THR A 212 7.94 3.56 -10.54
N LYS A 213 7.66 3.68 -9.24
CA LYS A 213 6.31 3.71 -8.68
C LYS A 213 6.04 5.06 -8.01
N LEU A 214 5.05 5.79 -8.51
CA LEU A 214 4.65 7.09 -7.99
C LEU A 214 3.15 7.10 -7.68
N ASP A 215 2.83 7.34 -6.41
CA ASP A 215 1.45 7.53 -5.96
C ASP A 215 1.24 8.96 -5.48
N LEU A 216 0.33 9.67 -6.14
CA LEU A 216 -0.12 11.01 -5.81
C LEU A 216 -1.65 11.03 -5.62
N SER A 217 -2.26 9.89 -5.31
CA SER A 217 -3.70 9.78 -5.16
C SER A 217 -4.24 10.53 -3.94
N PHE A 218 -5.54 10.81 -3.96
CA PHE A 218 -6.23 11.54 -2.90
C PHE A 218 -5.67 12.95 -2.64
N ASN A 219 -5.07 13.61 -3.64
CA ASN A 219 -4.61 14.99 -3.55
C ASN A 219 -5.57 15.96 -4.25
N TYR A 220 -5.24 17.25 -4.29
CA TYR A 220 -6.03 18.31 -4.92
C TYR A 220 -5.38 18.81 -6.21
N ILE A 221 -4.64 17.95 -6.92
CA ILE A 221 -3.95 18.30 -8.16
C ILE A 221 -4.99 18.55 -9.26
N SER A 222 -5.00 19.76 -9.81
CA SER A 222 -5.94 20.16 -10.86
C SER A 222 -5.29 20.21 -12.24
N ASP A 223 -4.00 20.51 -12.31
CA ASP A 223 -3.22 20.58 -13.55
C ASP A 223 -1.87 19.86 -13.39
N LEU A 224 -1.42 19.27 -14.49
CA LEU A 224 -0.07 18.72 -14.61
C LEU A 224 0.88 19.78 -15.20
N PRO A 225 2.18 19.76 -14.86
CA PRO A 225 3.17 20.62 -15.51
C PRO A 225 3.15 20.46 -17.04
N ASP A 226 3.48 21.53 -17.78
CA ASP A 226 3.58 21.46 -19.23
C ASP A 226 4.56 20.35 -19.67
N ASN A 227 4.38 19.84 -20.89
CA ASN A 227 5.16 18.70 -21.39
C ASN A 227 6.67 18.98 -21.56
N THR A 228 7.12 20.25 -21.45
CA THR A 228 8.53 20.64 -21.49
C THR A 228 9.16 20.78 -20.10
N SER A 229 8.35 20.67 -19.05
CA SER A 229 8.82 20.75 -17.66
C SER A 229 9.87 19.70 -17.34
N ALA A 230 10.92 20.11 -16.62
CA ALA A 230 11.99 19.22 -16.15
C ALA A 230 11.47 18.13 -15.20
N VAL A 231 10.30 18.30 -14.60
CA VAL A 231 9.62 17.26 -13.79
C VAL A 231 9.49 15.96 -14.57
N TRP A 232 9.13 16.03 -15.86
CA TRP A 232 8.98 14.83 -16.69
C TRP A 232 10.30 14.16 -17.05
N THR A 233 11.42 14.90 -16.99
CA THR A 233 12.75 14.30 -17.12
C THR A 233 13.06 13.45 -15.88
N GLY A 234 12.77 13.97 -14.69
CA GLY A 234 12.97 13.23 -13.44
C GLY A 234 12.00 12.05 -13.25
N LEU A 235 10.82 12.12 -13.86
CA LEU A 235 9.81 11.04 -13.86
C LEU A 235 9.91 10.11 -15.08
N SER A 236 10.97 10.21 -15.88
CA SER A 236 11.12 9.43 -17.13
C SER A 236 11.19 7.90 -16.91
N THR A 237 11.52 7.46 -15.71
CA THR A 237 11.60 6.04 -15.31
C THR A 237 10.29 5.47 -14.76
N VAL A 238 9.24 6.27 -14.60
CA VAL A 238 7.97 5.83 -13.98
C VAL A 238 7.28 4.79 -14.87
N THR A 239 6.98 3.65 -14.26
CA THR A 239 6.20 2.55 -14.85
C THR A 239 4.79 2.49 -14.28
N ASP A 240 4.60 2.95 -13.05
CA ASP A 240 3.33 2.90 -12.34
C ASP A 240 3.02 4.28 -11.75
N LEU A 241 1.98 4.92 -12.28
CA LEU A 241 1.54 6.24 -11.88
C LEU A 241 0.10 6.20 -11.39
N ASN A 242 -0.10 6.51 -10.11
CA ASN A 242 -1.41 6.67 -9.51
C ASN A 242 -1.72 8.16 -9.26
N LEU A 243 -2.73 8.67 -9.96
CA LEU A 243 -3.26 10.03 -9.84
C LEU A 243 -4.75 10.00 -9.44
N ALA A 244 -5.23 8.87 -8.90
CA ALA A 244 -6.63 8.71 -8.55
C ALA A 244 -7.10 9.77 -7.53
N GLU A 245 -8.39 10.09 -7.53
CA GLU A 245 -9.02 10.98 -6.55
C GLU A 245 -8.33 12.35 -6.49
N ASN A 246 -8.08 12.94 -7.66
CA ASN A 246 -7.58 14.31 -7.84
C ASN A 246 -8.63 15.16 -8.58
N ASN A 247 -8.25 16.36 -9.02
CA ASN A 247 -9.12 17.30 -9.73
C ASN A 247 -8.72 17.46 -11.20
N LEU A 248 -8.06 16.45 -11.79
CA LEU A 248 -7.56 16.52 -13.16
C LEU A 248 -8.69 16.48 -14.18
N THR A 249 -8.51 17.22 -15.27
CA THR A 249 -9.42 17.21 -16.43
C THR A 249 -8.72 16.79 -17.73
N ASP A 250 -7.39 16.78 -17.76
CA ASP A 250 -6.57 16.37 -18.90
C ASP A 250 -5.27 15.68 -18.44
N PHE A 251 -4.70 14.86 -19.33
CA PHE A 251 -3.40 14.21 -19.17
C PHE A 251 -2.50 14.58 -20.36
N SER A 252 -1.77 15.68 -20.23
CA SER A 252 -1.07 16.35 -21.33
C SER A 252 0.40 15.91 -21.54
N VAL A 253 0.82 14.79 -20.93
CA VAL A 253 2.19 14.24 -21.02
C VAL A 253 2.20 12.83 -21.61
N VAL A 254 3.29 12.47 -22.29
CA VAL A 254 3.57 11.10 -22.74
C VAL A 254 4.74 10.54 -21.93
N LEU A 255 4.50 9.48 -21.16
CA LEU A 255 5.52 8.79 -20.39
C LEU A 255 5.84 7.45 -21.07
N SER A 256 6.95 7.39 -21.81
CA SER A 256 7.24 6.26 -22.71
C SER A 256 7.42 4.90 -22.02
N ASN A 257 7.72 4.89 -20.72
CA ASN A 257 7.89 3.66 -19.92
C ASN A 257 6.66 3.30 -19.08
N LEU A 258 5.60 4.12 -19.13
CA LEU A 258 4.44 3.94 -18.27
C LEU A 258 3.63 2.71 -18.67
N GLN A 259 3.42 1.80 -17.72
CA GLN A 259 2.68 0.55 -17.87
C GLN A 259 1.33 0.60 -17.18
N THR A 260 1.26 1.25 -16.03
CA THR A 260 0.05 1.38 -15.20
C THR A 260 -0.27 2.84 -15.01
N LEU A 261 -1.47 3.25 -15.42
CA LEU A 261 -1.98 4.60 -15.20
C LEU A 261 -3.34 4.53 -14.51
N ASN A 262 -3.44 5.11 -13.32
CA ASN A 262 -4.70 5.26 -12.60
C ASN A 262 -5.13 6.72 -12.53
N LEU A 263 -6.26 7.02 -13.17
CA LEU A 263 -6.92 8.33 -13.23
C LEU A 263 -8.31 8.30 -12.58
N THR A 264 -8.66 7.23 -11.86
CA THR A 264 -9.96 7.04 -11.20
C THR A 264 -10.35 8.26 -10.36
N GLY A 265 -11.64 8.61 -10.30
CA GLY A 265 -12.11 9.68 -9.41
C GLY A 265 -11.65 11.09 -9.79
N ASN A 266 -11.26 11.32 -11.06
CA ASN A 266 -10.95 12.64 -11.58
C ASN A 266 -12.11 13.18 -12.46
N SER A 267 -11.98 14.40 -12.95
CA SER A 267 -13.03 15.10 -13.71
C SER A 267 -12.90 14.95 -15.24
N TYR A 268 -12.38 13.81 -15.73
CA TYR A 268 -12.26 13.54 -17.16
C TYR A 268 -13.63 13.34 -17.82
N THR A 269 -13.87 14.07 -18.92
CA THR A 269 -15.04 13.89 -19.78
C THR A 269 -14.74 13.06 -21.02
N THR A 270 -13.46 12.94 -21.38
CA THR A 270 -12.95 12.17 -22.52
C THR A 270 -11.66 11.45 -22.12
N ILE A 271 -11.24 10.45 -22.91
CA ILE A 271 -9.91 9.84 -22.78
C ILE A 271 -8.90 10.74 -23.52
N PRO A 272 -7.84 11.27 -22.87
CA PRO A 272 -6.87 12.15 -23.51
C PRO A 272 -6.07 11.49 -24.65
N ASP A 273 -5.71 12.26 -25.68
CA ASP A 273 -4.95 11.77 -26.85
C ASP A 273 -3.58 11.16 -26.48
N ASN A 274 -2.95 11.66 -25.41
CA ASN A 274 -1.68 11.12 -24.94
C ASN A 274 -1.83 9.71 -24.33
N VAL A 275 -2.99 9.37 -23.76
CA VAL A 275 -3.27 8.01 -23.30
C VAL A 275 -3.30 7.05 -24.50
N PHE A 276 -3.94 7.44 -25.61
CA PHE A 276 -3.91 6.66 -26.85
C PHE A 276 -2.50 6.59 -27.45
N THR A 277 -1.70 7.64 -27.33
CA THR A 277 -0.29 7.64 -27.75
C THR A 277 0.54 6.63 -26.96
N MET A 278 0.36 6.56 -25.64
CA MET A 278 1.03 5.57 -24.78
C MET A 278 0.50 4.14 -25.00
N ALA A 279 -0.80 3.96 -25.25
CA ALA A 279 -1.36 2.66 -25.63
C ALA A 279 -0.78 2.19 -26.98
N LYS A 280 -0.63 3.09 -27.95
CA LYS A 280 -0.09 2.79 -29.28
C LYS A 280 1.39 2.41 -29.25
N SER A 281 2.19 2.93 -28.32
CA SER A 281 3.58 2.51 -28.16
C SER A 281 3.72 1.08 -27.60
N GLY A 282 2.64 0.52 -27.04
CA GLY A 282 2.63 -0.79 -26.38
C GLY A 282 3.21 -0.78 -24.96
N ALA A 283 3.60 0.40 -24.44
CA ALA A 283 4.08 0.53 -23.07
C ALA A 283 2.94 0.40 -22.06
N LEU A 284 1.83 1.10 -22.30
CA LEU A 284 0.68 1.12 -21.40
C LEU A 284 -0.08 -0.21 -21.48
N LYS A 285 -0.31 -0.83 -20.32
CA LYS A 285 -0.98 -2.14 -20.18
C LYS A 285 -2.24 -2.05 -19.33
N TYR A 286 -2.23 -1.20 -18.30
CA TYR A 286 -3.31 -1.07 -17.33
C TYR A 286 -3.76 0.39 -17.26
N LEU A 287 -5.04 0.63 -17.52
CA LEU A 287 -5.65 1.95 -17.46
C LEU A 287 -6.91 1.91 -16.61
N TYR A 288 -6.96 2.75 -15.59
CA TYR A 288 -8.11 2.90 -14.70
C TYR A 288 -8.65 4.32 -14.78
N MET A 289 -9.92 4.46 -15.11
CA MET A 289 -10.66 5.72 -15.27
C MET A 289 -12.09 5.62 -14.72
N SER A 290 -12.29 4.75 -13.73
CA SER A 290 -13.57 4.59 -13.02
C SER A 290 -13.93 5.88 -12.27
N SER A 291 -15.21 6.09 -11.97
CA SER A 291 -15.69 7.28 -11.24
C SER A 291 -15.22 8.62 -11.85
N CYS A 292 -15.08 8.67 -13.17
CA CYS A 292 -14.87 9.90 -13.93
C CYS A 292 -16.20 10.44 -14.48
N ASN A 293 -16.16 11.53 -15.25
CA ASN A 293 -17.34 12.15 -15.88
C ASN A 293 -17.48 11.75 -17.35
N LEU A 294 -17.12 10.50 -17.69
CA LEU A 294 -17.11 10.01 -19.07
C LEU A 294 -18.55 9.78 -19.55
N THR A 295 -18.94 10.50 -20.60
CA THR A 295 -20.28 10.40 -21.19
C THR A 295 -20.17 10.29 -22.71
N ASN A 296 -21.00 9.43 -23.31
CA ASN A 296 -21.15 9.30 -24.77
C ASN A 296 -19.80 9.27 -25.54
N LEU A 297 -18.82 8.50 -25.05
CA LEU A 297 -17.46 8.49 -25.60
C LEU A 297 -17.43 7.98 -27.03
N GLN A 298 -17.33 8.92 -27.99
CA GLN A 298 -17.15 8.60 -29.39
C GLN A 298 -15.69 8.24 -29.68
N LEU A 299 -15.46 6.99 -30.08
CA LEU A 299 -14.14 6.46 -30.38
C LEU A 299 -14.05 5.99 -31.84
N SER A 300 -12.91 6.29 -32.46
CA SER A 300 -12.52 5.70 -33.74
C SER A 300 -12.23 4.20 -33.61
N ALA A 301 -12.31 3.46 -34.72
CA ALA A 301 -11.95 2.04 -34.73
C ALA A 301 -10.53 1.78 -34.20
N SER A 302 -9.57 2.67 -34.50
CA SER A 302 -8.20 2.55 -33.96
C SER A 302 -8.14 2.78 -32.46
N GLN A 303 -8.88 3.74 -31.91
CA GLN A 303 -8.91 3.96 -30.46
C GLN A 303 -9.54 2.79 -29.71
N VAL A 304 -10.62 2.22 -30.27
CA VAL A 304 -11.24 1.00 -29.74
C VAL A 304 -10.22 -0.14 -29.71
N SER A 305 -9.54 -0.42 -30.83
CA SER A 305 -8.53 -1.48 -30.86
C SER A 305 -7.36 -1.22 -29.88
N LEU A 306 -6.97 0.03 -29.65
CA LEU A 306 -5.95 0.37 -28.66
C LEU A 306 -6.40 0.05 -27.23
N LEU A 307 -7.63 0.42 -26.86
CA LEU A 307 -8.18 0.09 -25.55
C LEU A 307 -8.38 -1.42 -25.38
N GLU A 308 -8.78 -2.12 -26.45
CA GLU A 308 -8.96 -3.58 -26.44
C GLU A 308 -7.66 -4.37 -26.30
N ASN A 309 -6.54 -3.78 -26.70
CA ASN A 309 -5.21 -4.38 -26.54
C ASN A 309 -4.61 -4.15 -25.14
N LEU A 310 -5.21 -3.31 -24.31
CA LEU A 310 -4.81 -3.17 -22.92
C LEU A 310 -5.09 -4.48 -22.16
N ALA A 311 -4.18 -4.84 -21.25
CA ALA A 311 -4.38 -5.97 -20.36
C ALA A 311 -5.57 -5.71 -19.40
N THR A 312 -5.77 -4.45 -19.02
CA THR A 312 -6.94 -4.01 -18.26
C THR A 312 -7.32 -2.59 -18.63
N PHE A 313 -8.60 -2.39 -18.90
CA PHE A 313 -9.21 -1.08 -19.01
C PHE A 313 -10.48 -1.06 -18.14
N GLU A 314 -10.48 -0.21 -17.11
CA GLU A 314 -11.64 -0.01 -16.23
C GLU A 314 -12.12 1.43 -16.35
N ALA A 315 -13.40 1.61 -16.66
CA ALA A 315 -14.02 2.92 -16.76
C ALA A 315 -15.53 2.81 -16.58
N ASP A 316 -16.12 3.83 -15.97
CA ASP A 316 -17.57 3.99 -15.89
C ASP A 316 -18.00 5.02 -16.95
N VAL A 317 -18.65 4.57 -18.02
CA VAL A 317 -19.09 5.44 -19.12
C VAL A 317 -20.62 5.46 -19.16
N ALA A 318 -21.21 6.64 -18.98
CA ALA A 318 -22.65 6.81 -19.14
C ALA A 318 -23.00 7.02 -20.61
N ILE A 319 -23.78 6.11 -21.19
CA ILE A 319 -24.29 6.20 -22.56
C ILE A 319 -25.77 6.56 -22.50
N THR A 320 -26.10 7.76 -22.98
CA THR A 320 -27.49 8.24 -23.12
C THR A 320 -27.88 8.39 -24.58
N ASP A 321 -26.96 8.89 -25.40
CA ASP A 321 -27.11 9.04 -26.84
C ASP A 321 -25.72 9.12 -27.48
N CYS A 322 -25.42 8.20 -28.40
CA CYS A 322 -24.14 8.21 -29.11
C CYS A 322 -24.06 9.28 -30.20
N GLY A 323 -25.17 9.92 -30.54
CA GLY A 323 -25.27 10.88 -31.62
C GLY A 323 -25.28 10.23 -33.01
N ASP A 324 -25.59 11.04 -34.02
CA ASP A 324 -25.74 10.59 -35.39
C ASP A 324 -24.46 9.94 -35.94
N GLY A 325 -24.62 8.77 -36.57
CA GLY A 325 -23.51 8.02 -37.16
C GLY A 325 -22.72 7.17 -36.17
N TYR A 326 -23.10 7.14 -34.89
CA TYR A 326 -22.49 6.27 -33.87
C TYR A 326 -23.54 5.37 -33.21
N ALA A 327 -23.10 4.21 -32.72
CA ALA A 327 -23.90 3.28 -31.96
C ALA A 327 -23.13 2.80 -30.73
N ALA A 328 -23.87 2.48 -29.66
CA ALA A 328 -23.29 1.91 -28.46
C ALA A 328 -22.70 0.52 -28.78
N SER A 329 -21.46 0.31 -28.35
CA SER A 329 -20.73 -0.95 -28.51
C SER A 329 -19.97 -1.24 -27.23
N THR A 330 -19.95 -2.50 -26.81
CA THR A 330 -19.18 -2.93 -25.64
C THR A 330 -17.80 -3.38 -26.09
N LEU A 331 -16.75 -2.90 -25.42
CA LEU A 331 -15.38 -3.35 -25.66
C LEU A 331 -15.24 -4.85 -25.35
N THR A 332 -14.40 -5.57 -26.10
CA THR A 332 -14.29 -7.02 -25.94
C THR A 332 -13.47 -7.46 -24.73
N ASN A 333 -12.50 -6.66 -24.30
CA ASN A 333 -11.62 -6.94 -23.16
C ASN A 333 -12.13 -6.33 -21.83
N ALA A 334 -13.17 -5.49 -21.88
CA ALA A 334 -13.67 -4.73 -20.75
C ALA A 334 -15.19 -4.66 -20.80
N ASN A 335 -15.88 -4.76 -19.65
CA ASN A 335 -17.33 -4.59 -19.60
C ASN A 335 -17.75 -3.11 -19.65
N VAL A 336 -17.23 -2.37 -20.65
CA VAL A 336 -17.37 -0.92 -20.81
C VAL A 336 -18.04 -0.63 -22.15
N GLN A 337 -19.09 0.20 -22.14
CA GLN A 337 -19.78 0.65 -23.34
C GLN A 337 -19.20 1.97 -23.84
N VAL A 338 -19.00 2.07 -25.16
CA VAL A 338 -18.52 3.26 -25.86
C VAL A 338 -19.34 3.49 -27.12
N CYS A 339 -19.21 4.66 -27.73
CA CYS A 339 -19.87 4.99 -29.00
C CYS A 339 -18.91 4.77 -30.16
N THR A 340 -19.24 3.89 -31.10
CA THR A 340 -18.41 3.59 -32.27
C THR A 340 -19.18 3.87 -33.55
N VAL A 341 -18.47 4.09 -34.66
CA VAL A 341 -19.10 4.44 -35.93
C VAL A 341 -20.06 3.33 -36.36
N SER A 342 -21.32 3.69 -36.57
CA SER A 342 -22.35 2.82 -37.11
C SER A 342 -21.97 2.43 -38.53
N THR A 343 -21.56 1.18 -38.76
CA THR A 343 -21.55 0.63 -40.11
C THR A 343 -23.01 0.49 -40.54
N SER A 344 -23.53 1.49 -41.27
CA SER A 344 -24.80 1.34 -41.94
C SER A 344 -24.68 0.14 -42.89
N SER A 345 -25.21 -1.00 -42.48
CA SER A 345 -25.45 -2.14 -43.33
C SER A 345 -26.47 -1.71 -44.37
N GLY A 346 -25.98 -1.12 -45.47
CA GLY A 346 -26.73 -1.12 -46.72
C GLY A 346 -26.96 -2.58 -47.07
N GLU A 347 -28.22 -3.02 -47.01
CA GLU A 347 -28.68 -4.31 -47.49
C GLU A 347 -28.30 -4.49 -48.97
N GLY A 348 -27.12 -5.05 -49.21
CA GLY A 348 -26.79 -5.74 -50.45
C GLY A 348 -26.82 -7.23 -50.16
N SER A 349 -27.91 -7.91 -50.50
CA SER A 349 -28.04 -9.35 -50.27
C SER A 349 -26.94 -10.10 -51.04
N SER A 350 -26.06 -10.78 -50.32
CA SER A 350 -25.11 -11.72 -50.91
C SER A 350 -25.41 -13.11 -50.37
N HIS A 351 -26.20 -13.86 -51.14
CA HIS A 351 -26.62 -15.24 -50.86
C HIS A 351 -25.46 -16.26 -50.84
N THR A 352 -24.20 -15.83 -50.87
CA THR A 352 -23.04 -16.72 -50.97
C THR A 352 -22.62 -17.30 -49.61
N LEU A 353 -22.81 -16.58 -48.50
CA LEU A 353 -22.29 -17.00 -47.19
C LEU A 353 -23.13 -18.11 -46.52
N ALA A 354 -24.45 -18.09 -46.71
CA ALA A 354 -25.35 -19.11 -46.19
C ALA A 354 -25.17 -20.49 -46.85
N ILE A 355 -24.75 -20.52 -48.12
CA ILE A 355 -24.52 -21.77 -48.86
C ILE A 355 -23.22 -22.43 -48.40
N VAL A 356 -22.16 -21.66 -48.14
CA VAL A 356 -20.86 -22.21 -47.70
C VAL A 356 -20.94 -22.82 -46.30
N LEU A 357 -21.66 -22.18 -45.36
CA LEU A 357 -21.86 -22.72 -44.01
C LEU A 357 -22.72 -23.99 -44.01
N GLY A 358 -23.71 -24.09 -44.90
CA GLY A 358 -24.52 -25.30 -45.05
C GLY A 358 -23.74 -26.51 -45.56
N VAL A 359 -22.82 -26.31 -46.50
CA VAL A 359 -21.99 -27.40 -47.07
C VAL A 359 -20.92 -27.86 -46.06
N CYS A 360 -20.27 -26.94 -45.35
CA CYS A 360 -19.25 -27.30 -44.35
C CYS A 360 -19.83 -28.11 -43.18
N CYS A 361 -21.02 -27.76 -42.68
CA CYS A 361 -21.68 -28.50 -41.61
C CYS A 361 -22.14 -29.91 -42.07
N GLY A 362 -22.60 -30.04 -43.32
CA GLY A 362 -22.98 -31.34 -43.89
C GLY A 362 -21.80 -32.31 -44.02
N VAL A 363 -20.63 -31.81 -44.44
CA VAL A 363 -19.41 -32.62 -44.59
C VAL A 363 -18.85 -33.07 -43.23
N LEU A 364 -18.91 -32.20 -42.21
CA LEU A 364 -18.46 -32.53 -40.84
C LEU A 364 -19.32 -33.61 -40.18
N VAL A 365 -20.64 -33.56 -40.36
CA VAL A 365 -21.56 -34.58 -39.82
C VAL A 365 -21.31 -35.94 -40.48
N LEU A 366 -21.11 -35.97 -41.81
CA LEU A 366 -20.80 -37.20 -42.54
C LEU A 366 -19.45 -37.80 -42.12
N ALA A 367 -18.44 -36.96 -41.85
CA ALA A 367 -17.14 -37.41 -41.36
C ALA A 367 -17.21 -38.02 -39.95
N ILE A 368 -18.01 -37.44 -39.05
CA ILE A 368 -18.23 -37.97 -37.69
C ILE A 368 -18.96 -39.32 -37.74
N VAL A 369 -19.98 -39.46 -38.60
CA VAL A 369 -20.71 -40.73 -38.77
C VAL A 369 -19.78 -41.81 -39.33
N ALA A 370 -18.94 -41.49 -40.32
CA ALA A 370 -17.94 -42.41 -40.86
C ALA A 370 -16.90 -42.84 -39.80
N PHE A 371 -16.45 -41.91 -38.95
CA PHE A 371 -15.51 -42.18 -37.87
C PHE A 371 -16.08 -43.09 -36.77
N ILE A 372 -17.36 -42.89 -36.40
CA ILE A 372 -18.06 -43.76 -35.44
C ILE A 372 -18.22 -45.17 -36.02
N TRP A 373 -18.54 -45.29 -37.30
CA TRP A 373 -18.66 -46.59 -37.98
C TRP A 373 -17.31 -47.32 -38.07
N TYR A 374 -16.23 -46.57 -38.32
CA TYR A 374 -14.85 -47.09 -38.31
C TYR A 374 -14.41 -47.59 -36.92
N ARG A 375 -14.71 -46.85 -35.83
CA ARG A 375 -14.42 -47.30 -34.45
C ARG A 375 -15.23 -48.51 -34.03
N LYS A 376 -16.48 -48.65 -34.50
CA LYS A 376 -17.34 -49.80 -34.18
C LYS A 376 -16.89 -51.09 -34.86
N LYS A 377 -16.17 -51.00 -35.99
CA LYS A 377 -15.66 -52.16 -36.73
C LYS A 377 -14.33 -52.70 -36.18
N ASN A 378 -13.52 -51.86 -35.51
CA ASN A 378 -12.14 -52.20 -35.10
C ASN A 378 -11.84 -52.08 -33.59
N GLY A 379 -12.83 -51.87 -32.72
CA GLY A 379 -12.62 -51.76 -31.27
C GLY A 379 -12.84 -53.07 -30.52
N GLY A 380 -11.75 -53.71 -30.07
CA GLY A 380 -11.78 -54.91 -29.22
C GLY A 380 -12.33 -54.67 -27.81
N GLN A 381 -12.80 -55.76 -27.19
CA GLN A 381 -13.44 -55.82 -25.86
C GLN A 381 -12.49 -55.38 -24.73
N PHE A 382 -12.98 -54.55 -23.80
CA PHE A 382 -12.49 -54.58 -22.42
C PHE A 382 -13.65 -54.39 -21.42
N SER A 383 -13.61 -55.22 -20.39
CA SER A 383 -14.69 -55.57 -19.47
C SER A 383 -14.87 -54.55 -18.34
N THR A 384 -16.11 -54.16 -18.05
CA THR A 384 -16.51 -53.45 -16.83
C THR A 384 -16.98 -54.47 -15.78
N LYS A 385 -16.36 -54.49 -14.61
CA LYS A 385 -16.97 -55.06 -13.39
C LYS A 385 -17.36 -53.93 -12.45
N GLY A 386 -18.63 -53.94 -12.04
CA GLY A 386 -19.21 -53.05 -11.04
C GLY A 386 -19.36 -53.70 -9.66
N GLY A 387 -19.84 -52.86 -8.72
CA GLY A 387 -20.35 -53.18 -7.39
C GLY A 387 -19.30 -53.11 -6.28
N SER A 388 -19.56 -52.66 -5.04
CA SER A 388 -20.63 -51.88 -4.38
C SER A 388 -20.14 -51.59 -2.95
N THR A 389 -20.83 -50.66 -2.25
CA THR A 389 -21.07 -50.57 -0.79
C THR A 389 -19.93 -50.38 0.24
N ILE A 390 -19.98 -49.21 0.91
CA ILE A 390 -20.02 -48.91 2.37
C ILE A 390 -19.08 -49.66 3.34
N PHE A 391 -18.22 -48.89 4.04
CA PHE A 391 -17.91 -48.87 5.51
C PHE A 391 -16.80 -47.80 5.71
N GLY A 392 -16.98 -46.72 6.47
CA GLY A 392 -16.79 -46.59 7.92
C GLY A 392 -15.71 -45.50 8.16
N THR A 393 -16.08 -44.29 8.60
CA THR A 393 -16.01 -43.78 9.99
C THR A 393 -14.61 -43.75 10.63
N ASP A 394 -14.27 -42.53 11.06
CA ASP A 394 -13.47 -42.17 12.23
C ASP A 394 -11.94 -42.22 12.19
N ILE A 395 -11.37 -41.02 11.97
CA ILE A 395 -10.45 -40.36 12.92
C ILE A 395 -10.92 -38.89 12.94
N GLY A 396 -11.73 -38.41 13.89
CA GLY A 396 -11.46 -38.42 15.33
C GLY A 396 -10.52 -37.25 15.66
N SER A 397 -10.96 -36.00 15.56
CA SER A 397 -11.34 -35.18 16.72
C SER A 397 -10.40 -35.32 17.92
N SER A 398 -9.58 -34.31 18.18
CA SER A 398 -9.29 -33.82 19.54
C SER A 398 -8.34 -32.63 19.46
N LEU A 399 -8.89 -31.42 19.47
CA LEU A 399 -8.46 -30.30 20.30
C LEU A 399 -9.62 -29.30 20.33
N THR A 400 -10.75 -29.75 20.89
CA THR A 400 -11.71 -28.85 21.52
C THR A 400 -11.18 -28.53 22.91
N GLY A 401 -10.78 -27.28 23.11
CA GLY A 401 -10.45 -26.74 24.43
C GLY A 401 -10.22 -25.24 24.36
N GLY A 402 -11.29 -24.45 24.58
CA GLY A 402 -11.32 -22.99 24.79
C GLY A 402 -10.81 -22.15 23.62
N ASP A 403 -11.54 -21.26 22.96
CA ASP A 403 -12.62 -20.38 23.41
C ASP A 403 -13.57 -20.17 22.24
N THR A 404 -14.87 -20.21 22.51
CA THR A 404 -15.91 -19.76 21.60
C THR A 404 -15.91 -18.23 21.55
N THR A 405 -15.08 -17.66 20.69
CA THR A 405 -15.17 -16.25 20.23
C THR A 405 -15.09 -16.20 18.70
N PHE A 406 -15.82 -17.08 18.03
CA PHE A 406 -16.07 -16.95 16.58
C PHE A 406 -17.21 -15.95 16.34
N GLY A 407 -16.90 -14.69 16.64
CA GLY A 407 -17.74 -13.53 16.36
C GLY A 407 -16.96 -12.35 15.76
N SER A 408 -15.63 -12.44 15.67
CA SER A 408 -14.82 -11.48 14.92
C SER A 408 -14.71 -11.93 13.47
N SER A 409 -14.89 -10.97 12.57
CA SER A 409 -14.55 -11.12 11.16
C SER A 409 -13.12 -11.64 11.06
N ILE A 410 -12.87 -12.65 10.23
CA ILE A 410 -11.50 -13.08 9.89
C ILE A 410 -10.61 -11.89 9.47
N TRP A 411 -11.24 -10.88 8.88
CA TRP A 411 -10.65 -9.63 8.45
C TRP A 411 -10.11 -8.77 9.61
N ASP A 412 -10.53 -9.06 10.84
CA ASP A 412 -10.16 -8.35 12.07
C ASP A 412 -9.27 -9.21 13.00
N ASP A 413 -8.78 -10.37 12.53
CA ASP A 413 -7.92 -11.24 13.34
C ASP A 413 -6.51 -10.62 13.48
N PRO A 414 -6.05 -10.30 14.71
CA PRO A 414 -4.79 -9.59 14.93
C PRO A 414 -3.55 -10.38 14.47
N ASP A 415 -3.60 -11.72 14.48
CA ASP A 415 -2.50 -12.57 14.00
C ASP A 415 -2.40 -12.49 12.46
N LEU A 416 -3.53 -12.36 11.76
CA LEU A 416 -3.58 -12.24 10.30
C LEU A 416 -3.35 -10.80 9.82
N LEU A 417 -3.79 -9.80 10.59
CA LEU A 417 -3.53 -8.39 10.30
C LEU A 417 -2.04 -8.05 10.36
N ALA A 418 -1.31 -8.58 11.33
CA ALA A 418 0.12 -8.35 11.48
C ALA A 418 0.98 -8.96 10.35
N ALA A 419 0.43 -9.94 9.61
CA ALA A 419 1.10 -10.60 8.49
C ALA A 419 0.43 -10.30 7.14
N ARG A 420 -0.46 -9.30 7.10
CA ARG A 420 -1.25 -8.97 5.92
C ARG A 420 -0.36 -8.27 4.88
N ILE A 421 -0.32 -8.86 3.69
CA ILE A 421 0.38 -8.30 2.54
C ILE A 421 -0.69 -7.92 1.50
N GLU A 422 -0.52 -6.76 0.86
CA GLU A 422 -1.43 -6.35 -0.20
C GLU A 422 -1.22 -7.17 -1.48
N HIS A 423 -2.32 -7.46 -2.18
CA HIS A 423 -2.26 -8.30 -3.37
C HIS A 423 -1.33 -7.74 -4.46
N ARG A 424 -1.22 -6.40 -4.55
CA ARG A 424 -0.37 -5.70 -5.53
C ARG A 424 1.12 -5.82 -5.27
N ASP A 425 1.52 -6.22 -4.06
CA ASP A 425 2.93 -6.38 -3.70
C ASP A 425 3.48 -7.77 -4.02
N VAL A 426 2.60 -8.69 -4.40
CA VAL A 426 2.93 -10.09 -4.63
C VAL A 426 2.67 -10.45 -6.10
N GLU A 427 3.73 -10.72 -6.84
CA GLU A 427 3.66 -11.11 -8.24
C GLU A 427 3.64 -12.64 -8.37
N ALA A 428 2.58 -13.21 -8.93
CA ALA A 428 2.54 -14.65 -9.22
C ALA A 428 3.25 -14.95 -10.55
N ILE A 429 4.38 -15.66 -10.49
CA ILE A 429 5.21 -15.97 -11.66
C ILE A 429 4.80 -17.29 -12.33
N LYS A 430 4.68 -18.36 -11.54
CA LYS A 430 4.53 -19.72 -12.10
C LYS A 430 3.73 -20.63 -11.18
N LEU A 431 2.72 -21.31 -11.71
CA LEU A 431 2.02 -22.36 -10.98
C LEU A 431 2.98 -23.54 -10.69
N LEU A 432 3.17 -23.87 -9.42
CA LEU A 432 4.03 -24.98 -8.97
C LEU A 432 3.24 -26.28 -8.80
N SER A 433 2.03 -26.19 -8.25
CA SER A 433 1.18 -27.36 -8.00
C SER A 433 -0.29 -26.98 -7.88
N ARG A 434 -1.18 -27.89 -8.26
CA ARG A 434 -2.63 -27.76 -8.15
C ARG A 434 -3.20 -29.03 -7.52
N GLY A 435 -3.85 -28.89 -6.36
CA GLY A 435 -4.46 -29.97 -5.61
C GLY A 435 -5.96 -29.75 -5.38
N GLY A 436 -6.60 -30.66 -4.65
CA GLY A 436 -8.04 -30.57 -4.35
C GLY A 436 -8.46 -29.39 -3.46
N PHE A 437 -7.51 -28.72 -2.82
CA PHE A 437 -7.74 -27.67 -1.82
C PHE A 437 -7.20 -26.30 -2.21
N GLY A 438 -6.57 -26.17 -3.38
CA GLY A 438 -5.96 -24.91 -3.80
C GLY A 438 -4.84 -25.06 -4.82
N GLU A 439 -4.32 -23.91 -5.24
CA GLU A 439 -3.18 -23.76 -6.12
C GLU A 439 -1.99 -23.19 -5.33
N VAL A 440 -0.79 -23.66 -5.63
CA VAL A 440 0.46 -23.11 -5.10
C VAL A 440 1.25 -22.55 -6.27
N TRP A 441 1.55 -21.26 -6.21
CA TRP A 441 2.30 -20.51 -7.19
C TRP A 441 3.66 -20.13 -6.61
N LEU A 442 4.70 -20.15 -7.45
CA LEU A 442 5.92 -19.39 -7.22
C LEU A 442 5.60 -17.93 -7.52
N GLY A 443 5.96 -17.04 -6.63
CA GLY A 443 5.85 -15.61 -6.84
C GLY A 443 7.03 -14.84 -6.31
N LEU A 444 7.01 -13.53 -6.53
CA LEU A 444 7.95 -12.58 -6.00
C LEU A 444 7.23 -11.68 -5.00
N TYR A 445 7.84 -11.50 -3.84
CA TYR A 445 7.46 -10.48 -2.87
C TYR A 445 8.74 -9.82 -2.38
N MET A 446 8.84 -8.49 -2.45
CA MET A 446 10.06 -7.74 -2.11
C MET A 446 11.34 -8.28 -2.79
N ASN A 447 11.22 -8.73 -4.05
CA ASN A 447 12.31 -9.33 -4.84
C ASN A 447 12.86 -10.67 -4.30
N GLU A 448 12.14 -11.31 -3.38
CA GLU A 448 12.41 -12.66 -2.88
C GLU A 448 11.40 -13.67 -3.42
N ASN A 449 11.86 -14.90 -3.66
CA ASN A 449 10.99 -15.98 -4.14
C ASN A 449 10.09 -16.47 -3.01
N VAL A 450 8.78 -16.36 -3.20
CA VAL A 450 7.76 -16.80 -2.24
C VAL A 450 6.84 -17.85 -2.84
N ALA A 451 6.21 -18.65 -1.98
CA ALA A 451 5.13 -19.56 -2.37
C ALA A 451 3.78 -18.91 -2.06
N ILE A 452 2.97 -18.65 -3.09
CA ILE A 452 1.64 -18.05 -2.98
C ILE A 452 0.60 -19.17 -3.04
N LYS A 453 -0.16 -19.36 -1.95
CA LYS A 453 -1.28 -20.29 -1.94
C LYS A 453 -2.58 -19.57 -2.26
N ARG A 454 -3.36 -20.08 -3.22
CA ARG A 454 -4.63 -19.50 -3.66
C ARG A 454 -5.76 -20.53 -3.57
N LEU A 455 -6.94 -20.07 -3.17
CA LEU A 455 -8.18 -20.84 -3.33
C LEU A 455 -8.51 -20.96 -4.82
N LEU A 456 -9.09 -22.10 -5.21
CA LEU A 456 -9.55 -22.31 -6.58
C LEU A 456 -10.76 -21.41 -6.87
N ASN A 457 -10.87 -20.90 -8.11
CA ASN A 457 -11.94 -19.99 -8.51
C ASN A 457 -13.36 -20.58 -8.40
N ASP A 458 -13.50 -21.91 -8.34
CA ASP A 458 -14.74 -22.66 -8.14
C ASP A 458 -15.09 -22.91 -6.66
N LYS A 459 -14.18 -22.56 -5.74
CA LYS A 459 -14.36 -22.66 -4.28
C LYS A 459 -14.74 -21.31 -3.67
N LYS A 460 -15.99 -20.90 -3.88
CA LYS A 460 -16.54 -19.60 -3.44
C LYS A 460 -17.36 -19.66 -2.14
N SER A 461 -17.40 -20.80 -1.45
CA SER A 461 -18.21 -20.89 -0.23
C SER A 461 -17.48 -20.27 0.96
N MET A 462 -18.24 -19.62 1.87
CA MET A 462 -17.70 -19.07 3.11
C MET A 462 -16.98 -20.15 3.95
N GLN A 463 -17.43 -21.40 3.86
CA GLN A 463 -16.83 -22.53 4.58
C GLN A 463 -15.46 -22.92 4.01
N ASP A 464 -15.26 -22.84 2.69
CA ASP A 464 -13.95 -23.05 2.05
C ASP A 464 -12.97 -21.92 2.41
N ALA A 465 -13.45 -20.67 2.45
CA ALA A 465 -12.66 -19.52 2.85
C ALA A 465 -12.21 -19.60 4.32
N LEU A 466 -13.10 -20.02 5.22
CA LEU A 466 -12.80 -20.24 6.64
C LEU A 466 -11.80 -21.39 6.86
N ALA A 467 -11.91 -22.48 6.08
CA ALA A 467 -10.96 -23.59 6.16
C ALA A 467 -9.55 -23.16 5.69
N PHE A 468 -9.48 -22.43 4.57
CA PHE A 468 -8.24 -21.88 4.02
C PHE A 468 -7.55 -20.92 5.00
N ALA A 469 -8.34 -20.03 5.61
CA ALA A 469 -7.88 -19.11 6.64
C ALA A 469 -7.35 -19.77 7.91
N THR A 470 -8.06 -20.80 8.38
CA THR A 470 -7.65 -21.55 9.57
C THR A 470 -6.30 -22.22 9.33
N GLU A 471 -6.05 -22.72 8.12
CA GLU A 471 -4.74 -23.26 7.73
C GLU A 471 -3.64 -22.19 7.79
N ILE A 472 -3.88 -21.00 7.22
CA ILE A 472 -2.94 -19.86 7.28
C ILE A 472 -2.61 -19.49 8.73
N LYS A 473 -3.62 -19.44 9.60
CA LYS A 473 -3.45 -19.13 11.04
C LYS A 473 -2.58 -20.16 11.77
N VAL A 474 -2.71 -21.45 11.43
CA VAL A 474 -1.86 -22.51 11.99
C VAL A 474 -0.41 -22.37 11.53
N MET A 475 -0.17 -21.93 10.29
CA MET A 475 1.18 -21.68 9.77
C MET A 475 1.82 -20.44 10.42
N ALA A 476 1.08 -19.33 10.53
CA ALA A 476 1.58 -18.07 11.10
C ALA A 476 2.04 -18.20 12.56
N ARG A 477 1.45 -19.12 13.34
CA ARG A 477 1.87 -19.40 14.72
C ARG A 477 3.14 -20.23 14.82
N ARG A 478 3.55 -20.91 13.76
CA ARG A 478 4.68 -21.85 13.77
C ARG A 478 6.03 -21.14 13.60
N ASP A 479 6.05 -20.00 12.92
CA ASP A 479 7.28 -19.23 12.66
C ASP A 479 7.78 -18.44 13.87
N ARG A 480 6.96 -18.27 14.93
CA ARG A 480 7.41 -17.67 16.20
C ARG A 480 8.10 -18.65 17.15
N VAL A 481 8.12 -19.95 16.87
CA VAL A 481 8.63 -20.97 17.80
C VAL A 481 10.01 -21.51 17.42
N HIS A 482 10.52 -21.25 16.21
CA HIS A 482 11.84 -21.77 15.80
C HIS A 482 12.81 -20.65 15.41
N GLY A 483 13.33 -19.97 16.43
CA GLY A 483 14.72 -19.54 16.37
C GLY A 483 15.61 -20.78 16.37
N LEU A 484 16.38 -20.97 15.30
CA LEU A 484 17.66 -21.70 15.30
C LEU A 484 18.40 -21.44 13.97
N ARG A 485 19.39 -20.54 14.10
CA ARG A 485 20.62 -20.34 13.31
C ARG A 485 20.56 -20.18 11.79
#